data_AF-A0A1V0FYZ4-F1
#
_entry.id   AF-A0A1V0FYZ4-F1
#
_cell.length_a   1.000
_cell.length_b   1.000
_cell.length_c   1.000
_cell.angle_alpha   90.00
_cell.angle_beta   90.00
_cell.angle_gamma   90.00
#
_symmetry.space_group_name_H-M   'P 1'
#
loop_
_entity.id
_entity.type
_entity.pdbx_description
1 polymer ?
#
loop_
_entity_poly.entity_id
_entity_poly.type
_entity_poly.pdbx_seq_one_letter_code
_entity_poly.pdbx_strand_id
1 'polypeptide(L)'
;MSRTPHRLLLVLNVIIYKDRLLLAQRAALDSTADFNALCHVYNIYAAKDKITNLGTFEKGEKLVEELTNLNISTARDSRFKHGNSQFVKAEKTTDGAKLQQWRMEKQEVVKKQNQGEHLYRLLGNTPARQKANLRIYRLLNQSEQMVQAYESQVALI
;
A
#
# COMPACT_ATOMS: atom_id res chain seq x y z
N MET A 1 -25.79 -75.89 39.94
CA MET A 1 -25.67 -75.02 38.76
C MET A 1 -25.91 -73.58 39.18
N SER A 2 -24.93 -72.69 39.06
CA SER A 2 -25.07 -71.22 38.87
C SER A 2 -23.71 -70.56 39.12
N ARG A 3 -22.88 -70.47 38.07
CA ARG A 3 -21.61 -69.70 38.04
C ARG A 3 -21.70 -68.52 37.05
N THR A 4 -22.92 -68.11 36.72
CA THR A 4 -23.24 -67.13 35.68
C THR A 4 -23.28 -65.66 36.12
N PRO A 5 -23.67 -65.26 37.35
CA PRO A 5 -23.88 -63.83 37.64
C PRO A 5 -22.57 -63.03 37.77
N HIS A 6 -21.50 -63.64 38.28
CA HIS A 6 -20.20 -62.98 38.46
C HIS A 6 -19.48 -62.67 37.14
N ARG A 7 -19.56 -63.58 36.16
CA ARG A 7 -18.97 -63.37 34.84
C ARG A 7 -19.67 -62.25 34.07
N LEU A 8 -20.99 -62.12 34.21
CA LEU A 8 -21.76 -61.07 33.55
C LEU A 8 -21.41 -59.67 34.10
N LEU A 9 -21.28 -59.55 35.43
CA LEU A 9 -20.88 -58.31 36.12
C LEU A 9 -19.46 -57.85 35.74
N LEU A 10 -18.54 -58.79 35.55
CA LEU A 10 -17.17 -58.49 35.11
C LEU A 10 -17.14 -57.96 33.67
N VAL A 11 -17.90 -58.58 32.77
CA VAL A 11 -17.99 -58.13 31.36
C VAL A 11 -18.64 -56.74 31.26
N LEU A 12 -19.70 -56.49 32.02
CA LEU A 12 -20.36 -55.17 32.08
C LEU A 12 -19.41 -54.07 32.56
N ASN A 13 -18.62 -54.33 33.62
CA ASN A 13 -17.64 -53.35 34.12
C ASN A 13 -16.55 -53.06 33.09
N VAL A 14 -16.07 -54.07 32.36
CA VAL A 14 -15.06 -53.87 31.31
C VAL A 14 -15.60 -53.04 30.14
N ILE A 15 -16.86 -53.27 29.73
CA ILE A 15 -17.50 -52.49 28.67
C ILE A 15 -17.66 -51.02 29.10
N ILE A 16 -18.20 -50.78 30.30
CA ILE A 16 -18.37 -49.42 30.84
C ILE A 16 -17.03 -48.70 30.96
N TYR A 17 -15.96 -49.40 31.37
CA TYR A 17 -14.63 -48.82 31.48
C TYR A 17 -14.05 -48.44 30.12
N LYS A 18 -14.23 -49.30 29.10
CA LYS A 18 -13.80 -49.01 27.72
C LYS A 18 -14.55 -47.83 27.11
N ASP A 19 -15.86 -47.75 27.30
CA ASP A 19 -16.67 -46.64 26.77
C ASP A 19 -16.27 -45.30 27.41
N ARG A 20 -16.02 -45.28 28.73
CA ARG A 20 -15.52 -44.08 29.41
C ARG A 20 -14.12 -43.66 28.92
N LEU A 21 -13.25 -44.62 28.62
CA LEU A 21 -11.91 -44.34 28.10
C LEU A 21 -11.97 -43.74 26.68
N LEU A 22 -12.84 -44.27 25.82
CA LEU A 22 -13.10 -43.76 24.47
C LEU A 22 -13.70 -42.35 24.48
N LEU A 23 -14.65 -42.08 25.38
CA LEU A 23 -15.22 -40.75 25.58
C LEU A 23 -14.17 -39.73 26.07
N ALA A 24 -13.32 -40.12 27.01
CA ALA A 24 -12.22 -39.28 27.49
C ALA A 24 -11.19 -38.98 26.40
N GLN A 25 -10.86 -39.96 25.55
CA GLN A 25 -9.95 -39.78 24.41
C GLN A 25 -10.55 -38.86 23.33
N ARG A 26 -11.86 -38.97 23.04
CA ARG A 26 -12.54 -38.06 22.10
C ARG A 26 -12.59 -36.62 22.61
N ALA A 27 -12.96 -36.41 23.87
CA ALA A 27 -12.99 -35.07 24.47
C ALA A 27 -11.60 -34.41 24.52
N ALA A 28 -10.53 -35.19 24.73
CA ALA A 28 -9.16 -34.69 24.65
C ALA A 28 -8.76 -34.29 23.22
N LEU A 29 -9.20 -35.04 22.20
CA LEU A 29 -8.96 -34.75 20.79
C LEU A 29 -9.77 -33.53 20.29
N ASP A 30 -10.99 -33.33 20.80
CA ASP A 30 -11.86 -32.22 20.39
C ASP A 30 -11.26 -30.84 20.77
N SER A 31 -10.51 -30.77 21.87
CA SER A 31 -9.85 -29.55 22.34
C SER A 31 -8.44 -29.34 21.78
N THR A 32 -7.86 -30.33 21.09
CA THR A 32 -6.49 -30.22 20.59
C THR A 32 -6.39 -29.21 19.44
N ALA A 33 -7.43 -29.12 18.61
CA ALA A 33 -7.52 -28.12 17.54
C ALA A 33 -7.57 -26.69 18.10
N ASP A 34 -8.40 -26.48 19.13
CA ASP A 34 -8.53 -25.18 19.80
C ASP A 34 -7.24 -24.79 20.52
N PHE A 35 -6.59 -25.75 21.20
CA PHE A 35 -5.30 -25.53 21.84
C PHE A 35 -4.21 -25.15 20.82
N ASN A 36 -4.16 -25.84 19.68
CA ASN A 36 -3.22 -25.51 18.61
C ASN A 36 -3.47 -24.10 18.05
N ALA A 37 -4.74 -23.72 17.84
CA ALA A 37 -5.09 -22.37 17.41
C ALA A 37 -4.63 -21.30 18.42
N LEU A 38 -4.85 -21.55 19.71
CA LEU A 38 -4.39 -20.65 20.79
C LEU A 38 -2.86 -20.56 20.86
N CYS A 39 -2.14 -21.67 20.66
CA CYS A 39 -0.69 -21.66 20.56
C CYS A 39 -0.20 -20.83 19.38
N HIS A 40 -0.86 -20.92 18.21
CA HIS A 40 -0.52 -20.08 17.06
C HIS A 40 -0.72 -18.59 17.34
N VAL A 41 -1.85 -18.19 17.94
CA VAL A 41 -2.12 -16.80 18.34
C VAL A 41 -1.08 -16.31 19.36
N TYR A 42 -0.79 -17.13 20.37
CA TYR A 42 0.22 -16.79 21.38
C TYR A 42 1.61 -16.62 20.75
N ASN A 43 2.01 -17.50 19.83
CA ASN A 43 3.30 -17.41 19.17
C ASN A 43 3.41 -16.16 18.29
N ILE A 44 2.33 -15.76 17.61
CA ILE A 44 2.27 -14.48 16.86
C ILE A 44 2.41 -13.29 17.82
N TYR A 45 1.67 -13.30 18.93
CA TYR A 45 1.74 -12.24 19.95
C TYR A 45 3.13 -12.15 20.60
N ALA A 46 3.74 -13.28 20.96
CA ALA A 46 5.08 -13.32 21.53
C ALA A 46 6.16 -12.86 20.54
N ALA A 47 5.91 -13.02 19.24
CA ALA A 47 6.78 -12.55 18.18
C ALA A 47 6.45 -11.14 17.68
N LYS A 48 5.43 -10.44 18.24
CA LYS A 48 4.90 -9.18 17.71
C LYS A 48 5.97 -8.10 17.47
N ASP A 49 6.95 -8.01 18.37
CA ASP A 49 8.01 -7.00 18.28
C ASP A 49 9.11 -7.38 17.27
N LYS A 50 9.11 -8.62 16.78
CA LYS A 50 9.98 -9.14 15.71
C LYS A 50 9.30 -9.11 14.34
N ILE A 51 7.97 -8.93 14.28
CA ILE A 51 7.25 -8.74 13.03
C ILE A 51 7.69 -7.39 12.48
N THR A 52 8.46 -7.41 11.39
CA THR A 52 8.95 -6.19 10.76
C THR A 52 7.75 -5.38 10.28
N ASN A 53 7.56 -4.19 10.86
CA ASN A 53 6.66 -3.21 10.29
C ASN A 53 7.15 -2.91 8.87
N LEU A 54 6.29 -3.07 7.86
CA LEU A 54 6.64 -2.88 6.44
C LEU A 54 7.08 -1.44 6.14
N GLY A 55 7.05 -0.55 7.13
CA GLY A 55 7.42 0.85 7.00
C GLY A 55 6.26 1.64 6.41
N THR A 56 6.44 2.95 6.36
CA THR A 56 5.50 3.82 5.67
C THR A 56 5.76 3.74 4.17
N PHE A 57 4.76 3.32 3.40
CA PHE A 57 4.78 3.44 1.95
C PHE A 57 4.91 4.90 1.52
N GLU A 58 5.68 5.16 0.48
CA GLU A 58 5.81 6.50 -0.09
C GLU A 58 4.46 6.96 -0.67
N LYS A 59 4.22 8.27 -0.74
CA LYS A 59 3.03 8.76 -1.45
C LYS A 59 3.18 8.56 -2.95
N GLY A 60 2.11 8.25 -3.66
CA GLY A 60 2.17 8.04 -5.11
C GLY A 60 2.70 9.26 -5.88
N GLU A 61 2.39 10.46 -5.40
CA GLU A 61 2.89 11.74 -5.92
C GLU A 61 4.43 11.81 -5.96
N LYS A 62 5.10 11.17 -4.99
CA LYS A 62 6.55 11.14 -4.92
C LYS A 62 7.17 10.16 -5.92
N LEU A 63 6.50 9.04 -6.18
CA LEU A 63 6.93 8.05 -7.19
C LEU A 63 6.98 8.65 -8.60
N VAL A 64 6.19 9.70 -8.88
CA VAL A 64 6.14 10.39 -10.17
C VAL A 64 6.72 11.81 -10.14
N GLU A 65 7.40 12.18 -9.04
CA GLU A 65 7.92 13.54 -8.86
C GLU A 65 8.94 13.92 -9.93
N GLU A 66 9.88 13.02 -10.27
CA GLU A 66 10.89 13.29 -11.30
C GLU A 66 10.26 13.52 -12.67
N LEU A 67 9.29 12.68 -13.04
CA LEU A 67 8.58 12.80 -14.31
C LEU A 67 7.77 14.10 -14.38
N THR A 68 7.16 14.47 -13.26
CA THR A 68 6.46 15.76 -13.09
C THR A 68 7.43 16.93 -13.28
N ASN A 69 8.62 16.86 -12.67
CA ASN A 69 9.62 17.92 -12.77
C ASN A 69 10.21 18.04 -14.18
N LEU A 70 10.46 16.92 -14.86
CA LEU A 70 10.88 16.90 -16.27
C LEU A 70 9.81 17.48 -17.20
N ASN A 71 8.52 17.25 -16.89
CA ASN A 71 7.42 17.86 -17.64
C ASN A 71 7.46 19.40 -17.51
N ILE A 72 7.80 19.93 -16.32
CA ILE A 72 7.97 21.37 -16.09
C ILE A 72 9.18 21.93 -16.85
N SER A 73 10.32 21.25 -16.80
CA SER A 73 11.55 21.63 -17.52
C SER A 73 11.36 21.73 -19.03
N THR A 74 10.44 20.93 -19.59
CA THR A 74 10.16 20.88 -21.03
C THR A 74 8.89 21.62 -21.45
N ALA A 75 8.13 22.15 -20.49
CA ALA A 75 6.86 22.81 -20.74
C ALA A 75 7.01 24.06 -21.62
N ARG A 76 5.93 24.41 -22.35
CA ARG A 76 5.84 25.73 -22.99
C ARG A 76 5.91 26.83 -21.94
N ASP A 77 6.51 27.95 -22.29
CA ASP A 77 6.64 29.12 -21.41
C ASP A 77 5.27 29.59 -20.87
N SER A 78 4.21 29.49 -21.67
CA SER A 78 2.83 29.78 -21.24
C SER A 78 2.34 28.84 -20.13
N ARG A 79 2.68 27.55 -20.21
CA ARG A 79 2.35 26.55 -19.17
C ARG A 79 3.14 26.83 -17.91
N PHE A 80 4.43 27.13 -18.04
CA PHE A 80 5.28 27.49 -16.91
C PHE A 80 4.77 28.75 -16.19
N LYS A 81 4.49 29.83 -16.94
CA LYS A 81 4.10 31.14 -16.39
C LYS A 81 2.64 31.26 -15.95
N HIS A 82 1.73 30.51 -16.56
CA HIS A 82 0.28 30.67 -16.41
C HIS A 82 -0.51 29.38 -16.13
N GLY A 83 0.16 28.23 -16.02
CA GLY A 83 -0.51 26.95 -15.76
C GLY A 83 -1.47 26.51 -16.87
N ASN A 84 -1.39 27.06 -18.09
CA ASN A 84 -2.40 26.91 -19.15
C ASN A 84 -3.82 27.26 -18.69
N SER A 85 -3.99 28.38 -17.99
CA SER A 85 -5.31 28.91 -17.58
C SER A 85 -6.07 28.03 -16.58
N GLN A 86 -5.42 27.05 -15.96
CA GLN A 86 -6.01 26.20 -14.89
C GLN A 86 -6.41 26.99 -13.64
N PHE A 87 -5.95 28.24 -13.53
CA PHE A 87 -6.27 29.15 -12.43
C PHE A 87 -7.32 30.18 -12.81
N VAL A 88 -8.02 30.02 -13.93
CA VAL A 88 -9.17 30.86 -14.27
C VAL A 88 -10.41 30.32 -13.57
N LYS A 89 -11.04 31.15 -12.75
CA LYS A 89 -12.31 30.85 -12.06
C LYS A 89 -13.47 30.86 -13.05
N ALA A 90 -14.61 30.30 -12.63
CA ALA A 90 -15.85 30.28 -13.43
C ALA A 90 -16.27 31.67 -13.95
N GLU A 91 -15.98 32.72 -13.18
CA GLU A 91 -16.28 34.12 -13.49
C GLU A 91 -15.29 34.77 -14.47
N LYS A 92 -14.42 33.97 -15.12
CA LYS A 92 -13.32 34.43 -15.99
C LYS A 92 -12.29 35.32 -15.28
N THR A 93 -12.31 35.37 -13.95
CA THR A 93 -11.30 36.03 -13.12
C THR A 93 -10.16 35.06 -12.81
N THR A 94 -8.93 35.56 -12.73
CA THR A 94 -7.78 34.72 -12.38
C THR A 94 -7.70 34.54 -10.86
N ASP A 95 -7.53 33.32 -10.39
CA ASP A 95 -7.12 33.01 -9.03
C ASP A 95 -5.63 33.37 -8.85
N GLY A 96 -5.39 34.63 -8.52
CA GLY A 96 -4.03 35.17 -8.38
C GLY A 96 -3.20 34.47 -7.30
N ALA A 97 -3.83 34.03 -6.20
CA ALA A 97 -3.16 33.32 -5.12
C ALA A 97 -2.65 31.95 -5.60
N LYS A 98 -3.51 31.17 -6.24
CA LYS A 98 -3.11 29.85 -6.79
C LYS A 98 -2.09 29.97 -7.91
N LEU A 99 -2.23 30.98 -8.77
CA LEU A 99 -1.25 31.23 -9.82
C LEU A 99 0.11 31.63 -9.25
N GLN A 100 0.13 32.45 -8.20
CA GLN A 100 1.36 32.83 -7.54
C GLN A 100 2.02 31.64 -6.85
N GLN A 101 1.24 30.82 -6.14
CA GLN A 101 1.71 29.58 -5.53
C GLN A 101 2.32 28.64 -6.59
N TRP A 102 1.62 28.41 -7.69
CA TRP A 102 2.13 27.63 -8.82
C TRP A 102 3.47 28.16 -9.32
N ARG A 103 3.59 29.47 -9.52
CA ARG A 103 4.85 30.08 -10.01
C ARG A 103 6.00 29.85 -9.04
N MET A 104 5.75 30.02 -7.74
CA MET A 104 6.76 29.76 -6.71
C MET A 104 7.21 28.29 -6.74
N GLU A 105 6.25 27.36 -6.70
CA GLU A 105 6.54 25.92 -6.74
C GLU A 105 7.34 25.52 -7.98
N LYS A 106 6.96 26.03 -9.17
CA LYS A 106 7.66 25.67 -10.41
C LYS A 106 9.01 26.37 -10.56
N GLN A 107 9.19 27.55 -9.97
CA GLN A 107 10.52 28.18 -9.87
C GLN A 107 11.47 27.36 -9.01
N GLU A 108 11.00 26.80 -7.89
CA GLU A 108 11.85 25.96 -7.04
C GLU A 108 12.28 24.67 -7.76
N VAL A 109 11.39 24.06 -8.55
CA VAL A 109 11.74 22.90 -9.38
C VAL A 109 12.90 23.22 -10.32
N VAL A 110 12.85 24.33 -11.07
CA VAL A 110 13.89 24.66 -12.05
C VAL A 110 15.19 25.14 -11.39
N LYS A 111 15.14 25.57 -10.12
CA LYS A 111 16.32 25.92 -9.32
C LYS A 111 17.00 24.70 -8.71
N LYS A 112 16.31 23.56 -8.56
CA LYS A 112 16.86 22.35 -7.93
C LYS A 112 18.18 21.94 -8.58
N GLN A 113 19.22 21.86 -7.77
CA GLN A 113 20.57 21.50 -8.20
C GLN A 113 20.91 20.05 -7.88
N ASN A 114 21.71 19.43 -8.74
CA ASN A 114 22.41 18.18 -8.47
C ASN A 114 23.84 18.33 -8.98
N GLN A 115 24.82 18.11 -8.11
CA GLN A 115 26.25 18.24 -8.45
C GLN A 115 26.62 19.59 -9.11
N GLY A 116 25.97 20.69 -8.70
CA GLY A 116 26.20 22.03 -9.24
C GLY A 116 25.45 22.35 -10.52
N GLU A 117 24.73 21.39 -11.11
CA GLU A 117 23.89 21.61 -12.29
C GLU A 117 22.40 21.70 -11.95
N HIS A 118 21.67 22.56 -12.65
CA HIS A 118 20.22 22.66 -12.51
C HIS A 118 19.53 21.47 -13.21
N LEU A 119 19.19 20.45 -12.42
CA LEU A 119 18.64 19.16 -12.88
C LEU A 119 17.39 19.32 -13.74
N TYR A 120 16.53 20.27 -13.39
CA TYR A 120 15.27 20.53 -14.08
C TYR A 120 15.19 21.93 -14.70
N ARG A 121 16.34 22.50 -15.11
CA ARG A 121 16.35 23.83 -15.75
C ARG A 121 15.32 23.91 -16.88
N LEU A 122 14.65 25.05 -17.01
CA LEU A 122 13.73 25.25 -18.13
C LEU A 122 14.52 25.26 -19.44
N LEU A 123 14.20 24.33 -20.35
CA LEU A 123 14.87 24.24 -21.64
C LEU A 123 14.41 25.35 -22.57
N GLY A 124 15.32 25.83 -23.43
CA GLY A 124 15.01 26.82 -24.46
C GLY A 124 13.97 26.34 -25.48
N ASN A 125 13.25 27.27 -26.10
CA ASN A 125 12.18 26.95 -27.04
C ASN A 125 12.68 26.36 -28.36
N THR A 126 12.79 25.03 -28.40
CA THR A 126 13.21 24.28 -29.59
C THR A 126 12.18 23.21 -29.97
N PRO A 127 12.15 22.76 -31.24
CA PRO A 127 11.35 21.61 -31.65
C PRO A 127 11.68 20.34 -30.84
N ALA A 128 12.96 20.15 -30.48
CA ALA A 128 13.40 19.04 -29.65
C ALA A 128 12.76 19.08 -28.25
N ARG A 129 12.72 20.25 -27.61
CA ARG A 129 12.01 20.46 -26.33
C ARG A 129 10.54 20.06 -26.45
N GLN A 130 9.85 20.50 -27.50
CA GLN A 130 8.43 20.20 -27.69
C GLN A 130 8.17 18.71 -27.88
N LYS A 131 9.02 18.02 -28.65
CA LYS A 131 8.94 16.57 -28.83
C LYS A 131 9.19 15.82 -27.53
N ALA A 132 10.17 16.25 -26.73
CA ALA A 132 10.43 15.69 -25.41
C ALA A 132 9.24 15.90 -24.47
N ASN A 133 8.69 17.13 -24.40
CA ASN A 133 7.53 17.46 -23.58
C ASN A 133 6.33 16.57 -23.90
N LEU A 134 6.02 16.35 -25.18
CA LEU A 134 4.91 15.47 -25.58
C LEU A 134 5.10 14.02 -25.11
N ARG A 135 6.33 13.50 -25.15
CA ARG A 135 6.63 12.13 -24.68
C ARG A 135 6.52 12.04 -23.16
N ILE A 136 7.13 12.98 -22.45
CA ILE A 136 7.09 13.06 -20.98
C ILE A 136 5.65 13.23 -20.49
N TYR A 137 4.87 14.10 -21.12
CA TYR A 137 3.46 14.32 -20.79
C TYR A 137 2.62 13.05 -20.96
N ARG A 138 2.84 12.27 -22.02
CA ARG A 138 2.14 10.99 -22.22
C ARG A 138 2.50 9.98 -21.13
N LEU A 139 3.77 9.87 -20.78
CA LEU A 139 4.22 9.00 -19.69
C LEU A 139 3.58 9.43 -18.36
N LEU A 140 3.51 10.74 -18.10
CA LEU A 140 2.90 11.27 -16.88
C LEU A 140 1.41 10.92 -16.81
N ASN A 141 0.66 11.12 -17.90
CA ASN A 141 -0.75 10.72 -17.96
C ASN A 141 -0.93 9.21 -17.77
N GLN A 142 -0.04 8.38 -18.33
CA GLN A 142 -0.10 6.93 -18.14
C GLN A 142 0.17 6.52 -16.69
N SER A 143 1.03 7.26 -15.99
CA SER A 143 1.35 6.99 -14.59
C SER A 143 0.22 7.30 -13.62
N GLU A 144 -0.77 8.13 -14.00
CA GLU A 144 -1.90 8.50 -13.12
C GLU A 144 -2.69 7.27 -12.66
N GLN A 145 -2.98 6.33 -13.57
CA GLN A 145 -3.69 5.09 -13.24
C GLN A 145 -2.86 4.18 -12.34
N MET A 146 -1.54 4.15 -12.55
CA MET A 146 -0.62 3.35 -11.74
C MET A 146 -0.51 3.92 -10.32
N VAL A 147 -0.45 5.25 -10.18
CA VAL A 147 -0.47 5.93 -8.88
C VAL A 147 -1.77 5.66 -8.13
N GLN A 148 -2.92 5.77 -8.79
CA GLN A 148 -4.21 5.47 -8.17
C GLN A 148 -4.31 4.02 -7.72
N ALA A 149 -3.87 3.08 -8.56
CA ALA A 149 -3.83 1.66 -8.21
C ALA A 149 -2.89 1.40 -7.02
N TYR A 150 -1.70 2.00 -7.03
CA TYR A 150 -0.75 1.92 -5.93
C TYR A 150 -1.34 2.42 -4.62
N GLU A 151 -1.90 3.63 -4.61
CA GLU A 151 -2.49 4.22 -3.39
C GLU A 151 -3.69 3.42 -2.88
N SER A 152 -4.49 2.85 -3.79
CA SER A 152 -5.59 1.96 -3.42
C SER A 152 -5.08 0.68 -2.75
N GLN A 153 -3.97 0.11 -3.21
CA GLN A 153 -3.37 -1.09 -2.58
C GLN A 153 -2.71 -0.74 -1.24
N VAL A 154 -2.00 0.37 -1.16
CA VAL A 154 -1.39 0.85 0.10
C VAL A 154 -2.45 1.09 1.17
N ALA A 155 -3.62 1.62 0.81
CA ALA A 155 -4.72 1.83 1.76
C ALA A 155 -5.36 0.54 2.32
N LEU A 156 -5.09 -0.62 1.70
CA LEU A 156 -5.59 -1.93 2.14
C LEU A 156 -4.60 -2.67 3.05
N ILE A 157 -3.35 -2.18 3.16
CA ILE A 157 -2.29 -2.76 4.01
C ILE A 157 -2.30 -2.06 5.37
#